data_AF-A0A403FN06-F1
#
_entry.id   AF-A0A403FN06-F1
#
_cell.length_a   1.000
_cell.length_b   1.000
_cell.length_c   1.000
_cell.angle_alpha   90.00
_cell.angle_beta   90.00
_cell.angle_gamma   90.00
#
_symmetry.space_group_name_H-M   'P 1'
#
loop_
_entity.id
_entity.type
_entity.pdbx_description
1 polymer ?
#
loop_
_entity_poly.entity_id
_entity_poly.type
_entity_poly.pdbx_seq_one_letter_code
_entity_poly.pdbx_strand_id
1 'polypeptide(L)'
;FDTLLKKNGIDLTSIELLNDYGKFSYQTLKKLLTVAHIPEQYSIVIDSESMMIRPGRVSDIIETFIANPFLAYSRLSERKVTSPFLTGVVENTARLLDTEPNEYFLEHFVWVYDKSILNDMFHSFDGIFSLVKKAKLNCGENLFEIQTYLAFIFLNNEKYGYDIINVLDAVKNIDEGYLDKYYKTFKGNFGVLEMAGAIVTRDNYQRIAELFDKLHITMMRSEYHGRMKYHNKLIELIQPVFLCSSQEHSFGINATIKNRLLDATDTRWEVHIINHHLDVLKIKHIVSLAYHLCRVIVKIPVNFILNKFR
;
A
#
# COMPACT_ATOMS: atom_id res chain seq x y z
N PHE A 1 -11.68 19.14 -12.27
CA PHE A 1 -11.16 19.50 -10.93
C PHE A 1 -11.33 21.00 -10.67
N ASP A 2 -11.04 21.88 -11.62
CA ASP A 2 -11.26 23.34 -11.51
C ASP A 2 -12.64 23.75 -10.99
N THR A 3 -13.70 23.05 -11.41
CA THR A 3 -15.06 23.26 -10.89
C THR A 3 -15.15 23.03 -9.37
N LEU A 4 -14.48 21.99 -8.84
CA LEU A 4 -14.43 21.72 -7.40
C LEU A 4 -13.60 22.79 -6.68
N LEU A 5 -12.49 23.25 -7.26
CA LEU A 5 -11.69 24.34 -6.69
C LEU A 5 -12.53 25.61 -6.53
N LYS A 6 -13.20 26.05 -7.61
CA LYS A 6 -14.10 27.20 -7.59
C LYS A 6 -15.25 27.07 -6.60
N LYS A 7 -15.87 25.88 -6.51
CA LYS A 7 -16.94 25.59 -5.55
C LYS A 7 -16.50 25.75 -4.08
N ASN A 8 -15.20 25.58 -3.80
CA ASN A 8 -14.62 25.75 -2.47
C ASN A 8 -13.93 27.11 -2.26
N GLY A 9 -14.20 28.10 -3.13
CA GLY A 9 -13.61 29.43 -3.03
C GLY A 9 -12.09 29.47 -3.26
N ILE A 10 -11.55 28.46 -3.96
CA ILE A 10 -10.13 28.39 -4.32
C ILE A 10 -9.97 28.98 -5.72
N ASP A 11 -9.48 30.21 -5.78
CA ASP A 11 -9.23 30.94 -7.03
C ASP A 11 -7.88 30.56 -7.64
N LEU A 12 -7.75 29.27 -7.97
CA LEU A 12 -6.62 28.70 -8.71
C LEU A 12 -7.17 27.67 -9.70
N THR A 13 -6.56 27.60 -10.88
CA THR A 13 -6.73 26.48 -11.80
C THR A 13 -5.95 25.25 -11.31
N SER A 14 -6.30 24.08 -11.84
CA SER A 14 -5.57 22.83 -11.61
C SER A 14 -4.09 22.92 -11.97
N ILE A 15 -3.75 23.71 -13.00
CA ILE A 15 -2.36 23.90 -13.45
C ILE A 15 -1.61 24.81 -12.47
N GLU A 16 -2.21 25.95 -12.08
CA GLU A 16 -1.62 26.85 -11.10
C GLU A 16 -1.42 26.15 -9.75
N LEU A 17 -2.41 25.40 -9.28
CA LEU A 17 -2.29 24.62 -8.04
C LEU A 17 -1.12 23.63 -8.11
N LEU A 18 -0.97 22.91 -9.22
CA LEU A 18 0.12 21.94 -9.40
C LEU A 18 1.49 22.63 -9.43
N ASN A 19 1.60 23.76 -10.14
CA ASN A 19 2.85 24.52 -10.27
C ASN A 19 3.23 25.18 -8.94
N ASP A 20 2.26 25.75 -8.23
CA ASP A 20 2.52 26.55 -7.04
C ASP A 20 2.68 25.69 -5.78
N TYR A 21 1.97 24.56 -5.67
CA TYR A 21 1.92 23.75 -4.45
C TYR A 21 2.50 22.34 -4.61
N GLY A 22 2.88 21.96 -5.83
CA GLY A 22 3.50 20.67 -6.12
C GLY A 22 2.52 19.49 -6.19
N LYS A 23 3.04 18.34 -6.63
CA LYS A 23 2.27 17.13 -6.93
C LYS A 23 1.48 16.62 -5.73
N PHE A 24 2.08 16.52 -4.56
CA PHE A 24 1.44 15.91 -3.39
C PHE A 24 0.31 16.75 -2.83
N SER A 25 0.49 18.07 -2.72
CA SER A 25 -0.57 19.01 -2.36
C SER A 25 -1.74 18.97 -3.34
N TYR A 26 -1.42 18.94 -4.63
CA TYR A 26 -2.41 18.78 -5.70
C TYR A 26 -3.23 17.49 -5.53
N GLN A 27 -2.55 16.34 -5.35
CA GLN A 27 -3.22 15.05 -5.17
C GLN A 27 -4.04 14.99 -3.88
N THR A 28 -3.52 15.52 -2.78
CA THR A 28 -4.22 15.65 -1.50
C THR A 28 -5.53 16.40 -1.67
N LEU A 29 -5.46 17.61 -2.25
CA LEU A 29 -6.65 18.44 -2.41
C LEU A 29 -7.67 17.77 -3.37
N LYS A 30 -7.18 17.15 -4.45
CA LYS A 30 -8.03 16.41 -5.38
C LYS A 30 -8.80 15.29 -4.69
N LYS A 31 -8.13 14.46 -3.89
CA LYS A 31 -8.76 13.34 -3.17
C LYS A 31 -9.77 13.84 -2.14
N LEU A 32 -9.34 14.74 -1.25
CA LEU A 32 -10.17 15.20 -0.13
C LEU A 32 -11.38 16.03 -0.59
N LEU A 33 -11.22 16.91 -1.60
CA LEU A 33 -12.36 17.64 -2.17
C LEU A 33 -13.33 16.71 -2.91
N THR A 34 -12.83 15.64 -3.53
CA THR A 34 -13.72 14.66 -4.16
C THR A 34 -14.57 13.97 -3.10
N VAL A 35 -13.95 13.43 -2.05
CA VAL A 35 -14.66 12.78 -0.93
C VAL A 35 -15.67 13.72 -0.27
N ALA A 36 -15.30 14.99 -0.06
CA ALA A 36 -16.19 15.97 0.55
C ALA A 36 -17.44 16.31 -0.30
N HIS A 37 -17.39 16.09 -1.62
CA HIS A 37 -18.46 16.49 -2.54
C HIS A 37 -19.25 15.37 -3.20
N ILE A 38 -18.80 14.12 -3.10
CA ILE A 38 -19.69 13.01 -3.45
C ILE A 38 -20.85 12.95 -2.45
N PRO A 39 -22.06 12.49 -2.83
CA PRO A 39 -23.21 12.46 -1.92
C PRO A 39 -23.06 11.44 -0.79
N GLU A 40 -22.33 10.34 -1.01
CA GLU A 40 -22.20 9.23 -0.06
C GLU A 40 -21.45 9.63 1.21
N GLN A 41 -21.86 9.11 2.37
CA GLN A 41 -21.21 9.40 3.66
C GLN A 41 -19.79 8.81 3.74
N TYR A 42 -19.60 7.64 3.14
CA TYR A 42 -18.36 6.90 3.18
C TYR A 42 -17.77 6.76 1.79
N SER A 43 -16.46 6.88 1.69
CA SER A 43 -15.70 6.73 0.45
C SER A 43 -14.54 5.79 0.67
N ILE A 44 -14.12 5.09 -0.38
CA ILE A 44 -12.83 4.42 -0.41
C ILE A 44 -11.99 4.99 -1.54
N VAL A 45 -10.75 5.36 -1.24
CA VAL A 45 -9.80 5.83 -2.26
C VAL A 45 -8.92 4.66 -2.65
N ILE A 46 -8.96 4.30 -3.92
CA ILE A 46 -8.16 3.22 -4.49
C ILE A 46 -7.17 3.84 -5.46
N ASP A 47 -5.88 3.65 -5.22
CA ASP A 47 -4.84 4.12 -6.13
C ASP A 47 -4.96 3.43 -7.49
N SER A 48 -4.64 4.16 -8.57
CA SER A 48 -4.74 3.69 -9.96
C SER A 48 -3.89 2.46 -10.27
N GLU A 49 -2.87 2.22 -9.46
CA GLU A 49 -1.95 1.10 -9.51
C GLU A 49 -2.47 -0.14 -8.78
N SER A 50 -3.71 -0.09 -8.29
CA SER A 50 -4.36 -1.24 -7.66
C SER A 50 -5.14 -2.06 -8.67
N MET A 51 -5.24 -3.35 -8.42
CA MET A 51 -5.98 -4.28 -9.24
C MET A 51 -6.97 -5.08 -8.41
N MET A 52 -8.21 -5.19 -8.90
CA MET A 52 -9.21 -6.08 -8.35
C MET A 52 -8.91 -7.52 -8.81
N ILE A 53 -8.69 -8.42 -7.85
CA ILE A 53 -8.23 -9.78 -8.15
C ILE A 53 -9.27 -10.85 -7.87
N ARG A 54 -10.36 -10.49 -7.19
CA ARG A 54 -11.48 -11.37 -6.87
C ARG A 54 -12.81 -10.64 -7.10
N PRO A 55 -13.87 -11.37 -7.50
CA PRO A 55 -15.21 -10.81 -7.49
C PRO A 55 -15.58 -10.39 -6.06
N GLY A 56 -16.14 -9.20 -5.91
CA GLY A 56 -16.53 -8.64 -4.63
C GLY A 56 -17.15 -7.27 -4.84
N ARG A 57 -17.94 -6.81 -3.87
CA ARG A 57 -18.49 -5.45 -3.95
C ARG A 57 -17.60 -4.53 -3.12
N VAL A 58 -17.26 -3.38 -3.68
CA VAL A 58 -16.53 -2.32 -2.96
C VAL A 58 -17.32 -1.87 -1.72
N SER A 59 -18.65 -1.94 -1.76
CA SER A 59 -19.51 -1.69 -0.60
C SER A 59 -19.17 -2.59 0.59
N ASP A 60 -18.85 -3.85 0.35
CA ASP A 60 -18.62 -4.83 1.43
C ASP A 60 -17.33 -4.49 2.19
N ILE A 61 -16.32 -3.94 1.51
CA ILE A 61 -15.08 -3.45 2.13
C ILE A 61 -15.38 -2.28 3.06
N ILE A 62 -16.21 -1.33 2.59
CA ILE A 62 -16.62 -0.16 3.36
C ILE A 62 -17.47 -0.57 4.56
N GLU A 63 -18.48 -1.42 4.36
CA GLU A 63 -19.37 -1.92 5.41
C GLU A 63 -18.59 -2.68 6.49
N THR A 64 -17.63 -3.51 6.10
CA THR A 64 -16.77 -4.23 7.04
C THR A 64 -15.92 -3.27 7.88
N PHE A 65 -15.34 -2.25 7.24
CA PHE A 65 -14.54 -1.24 7.93
C PHE A 65 -15.39 -0.38 8.87
N ILE A 66 -16.61 0.00 8.49
CA ILE A 66 -17.52 0.77 9.36
C ILE A 66 -17.95 -0.05 10.58
N ALA A 67 -18.20 -1.35 10.38
CA ALA A 67 -18.59 -2.23 11.47
C ALA A 67 -17.46 -2.47 12.47
N ASN A 68 -16.20 -2.43 12.01
CA ASN A 68 -15.01 -2.68 12.82
C ASN A 68 -13.91 -1.66 12.46
N PRO A 69 -14.07 -0.38 12.82
CA PRO A 69 -13.13 0.65 12.45
C PRO A 69 -11.81 0.44 13.19
N PHE A 70 -10.72 0.38 12.44
CA PHE A 70 -9.39 0.17 13.01
C PHE A 70 -8.40 1.17 12.43
N LEU A 71 -7.33 1.38 13.18
CA LEU A 71 -6.18 2.17 12.77
C LEU A 71 -4.91 1.43 13.17
N ALA A 72 -4.10 1.10 12.17
CA ALA A 72 -2.81 0.46 12.37
C ALA A 72 -1.69 1.49 12.23
N TYR A 73 -0.76 1.50 13.18
CA TYR A 73 0.35 2.44 13.18
C TYR A 73 1.64 1.79 13.67
N SER A 74 2.76 2.46 13.44
CA SER A 74 4.02 2.18 14.14
C SER A 74 4.67 3.48 14.59
N ARG A 75 5.42 3.43 15.70
CA ARG A 75 6.15 4.59 16.21
C ARG A 75 7.53 4.69 15.59
N LEU A 76 7.92 5.88 15.16
CA LEU A 76 9.27 6.14 14.66
C LEU A 76 10.33 5.87 15.73
N SER A 77 10.04 6.23 16.99
CA SER A 77 10.92 5.98 18.14
C SER A 77 11.15 4.49 18.43
N GLU A 78 10.24 3.62 18.01
CA GLU A 78 10.33 2.16 18.19
C GLU A 78 10.94 1.46 16.96
N ARG A 79 11.04 2.16 15.81
CA ARG A 79 11.61 1.59 14.59
C ARG A 79 13.14 1.54 14.68
N LYS A 80 13.74 0.39 14.38
CA LYS A 80 15.20 0.20 14.36
C LYS A 80 15.89 1.06 13.29
N VAL A 81 15.23 1.26 12.16
CA VAL A 81 15.69 2.09 11.04
C VAL A 81 14.48 2.82 10.47
N THR A 82 14.63 4.12 10.21
CA THR A 82 13.65 4.96 9.51
C THR A 82 14.27 5.51 8.22
N SER A 83 13.43 5.81 7.24
CA SER A 83 13.88 6.48 6.01
C SER A 83 13.58 7.99 6.07
N PRO A 84 14.39 8.83 5.40
CA PRO A 84 14.13 10.27 5.34
C PRO A 84 12.75 10.61 4.78
N PHE A 85 12.28 9.85 3.80
CA PHE A 85 10.96 10.05 3.20
C PHE A 85 9.84 9.81 4.22
N LEU A 86 9.87 8.66 4.91
CA LEU A 86 8.86 8.29 5.89
C LEU A 86 8.87 9.25 7.08
N THR A 87 10.06 9.58 7.59
CA THR A 87 10.23 10.57 8.65
C THR A 87 9.67 11.93 8.23
N GLY A 88 9.96 12.38 7.00
CA GLY A 88 9.39 13.62 6.47
C GLY A 88 7.86 13.62 6.42
N VAL A 89 7.24 12.50 6.05
CA VAL A 89 5.76 12.37 6.05
C VAL A 89 5.17 12.51 7.46
N VAL A 90 5.78 11.88 8.47
CA VAL A 90 5.32 11.97 9.87
C VAL A 90 5.55 13.37 10.45
N GLU A 91 6.74 13.93 10.24
CA GLU A 91 7.07 15.30 10.68
C GLU A 91 6.11 16.33 10.09
N ASN A 92 5.79 16.21 8.81
CA ASN A 92 4.87 17.11 8.14
C ASN A 92 3.47 17.00 8.73
N THR A 93 3.01 15.78 8.99
CA THR A 93 1.70 15.54 9.60
C THR A 93 1.62 16.14 11.00
N ALA A 94 2.65 15.92 11.82
CA ALA A 94 2.73 16.44 13.18
C ALA A 94 2.75 17.98 13.21
N ARG A 95 3.51 18.62 12.31
CA ARG A 95 3.50 20.09 12.14
C ARG A 95 2.15 20.62 11.68
N LEU A 96 1.41 19.88 10.87
CA LEU A 96 0.06 20.30 10.46
C LEU A 96 -0.90 20.24 11.64
N LEU A 97 -0.84 19.17 12.43
CA LEU A 97 -1.73 18.94 13.56
C LEU A 97 -1.25 19.58 14.89
N ASP A 98 -0.11 20.28 14.85
CA ASP A 98 0.54 20.90 16.02
C ASP A 98 0.82 19.89 17.15
N THR A 99 1.37 18.73 16.79
CA THR A 99 1.74 17.63 17.69
C THR A 99 3.20 17.22 17.55
N GLU A 100 3.65 16.29 18.39
CA GLU A 100 4.97 15.66 18.27
C GLU A 100 4.99 14.58 17.17
N PRO A 101 6.07 14.47 16.38
CA PRO A 101 6.15 13.52 15.28
C PRO A 101 6.59 12.13 15.74
N ASN A 102 5.66 11.17 15.76
CA ASN A 102 6.02 9.82 16.17
C ASN A 102 5.22 8.72 15.47
N GLU A 103 3.96 8.93 15.12
CA GLU A 103 3.09 7.87 14.59
C GLU A 103 3.05 7.85 13.05
N TYR A 104 3.39 6.70 12.46
CA TYR A 104 3.21 6.43 11.03
C TYR A 104 2.01 5.50 10.82
N PHE A 105 1.03 5.92 10.01
CA PHE A 105 -0.27 5.25 9.88
C PHE A 105 -0.45 4.50 8.56
N LEU A 106 0.47 4.62 7.59
CA LEU A 106 0.37 3.90 6.32
C LEU A 106 0.88 2.46 6.46
N GLU A 107 0.22 1.70 7.34
CA GLU A 107 0.51 0.29 7.59
C GLU A 107 -0.38 -0.65 6.75
N HIS A 108 -1.37 -0.12 6.04
CA HIS A 108 -2.29 -0.86 5.16
C HIS A 108 -2.90 0.04 4.07
N PHE A 109 -3.58 -0.58 3.09
CA PHE A 109 -4.20 0.11 1.94
C PHE A 109 -5.71 0.29 2.03
N VAL A 110 -6.32 -0.01 3.19
CA VAL A 110 -7.76 0.20 3.39
C VAL A 110 -7.98 1.67 3.76
N TRP A 111 -8.13 2.53 2.75
CA TRP A 111 -8.27 3.98 2.91
C TRP A 111 -9.73 4.39 2.79
N VAL A 112 -10.50 4.08 3.84
CA VAL A 112 -11.89 4.47 3.97
C VAL A 112 -11.96 5.84 4.64
N TYR A 113 -12.72 6.75 4.04
CA TYR A 113 -12.99 8.08 4.55
C TYR A 113 -14.45 8.17 4.99
N ASP A 114 -14.66 8.53 6.25
CA ASP A 114 -15.93 9.05 6.76
C ASP A 114 -15.98 10.57 6.55
N LYS A 115 -16.99 11.04 5.81
CA LYS A 115 -17.17 12.46 5.49
C LYS A 115 -17.40 13.32 6.73
N SER A 116 -18.00 12.80 7.80
CA SER A 116 -18.17 13.57 9.04
C SER A 116 -16.84 13.87 9.70
N ILE A 117 -15.97 12.85 9.81
CA ILE A 117 -14.61 13.00 10.33
C ILE A 117 -13.79 13.94 9.42
N LEU A 118 -13.95 13.82 8.10
CA LEU A 118 -13.28 14.69 7.14
C LEU A 118 -13.71 16.15 7.32
N ASN A 119 -15.01 16.39 7.51
CA ASN A 119 -15.54 17.72 7.78
C ASN A 119 -15.02 18.25 9.11
N ASP A 120 -14.99 17.45 10.17
CA ASP A 120 -14.42 17.85 11.46
C ASP A 120 -12.96 18.28 11.31
N MET A 121 -12.17 17.50 10.57
CA MET A 121 -10.79 17.85 10.23
C MET A 121 -10.73 19.16 9.44
N PHE A 122 -11.59 19.38 8.45
CA PHE A 122 -11.58 20.64 7.70
C PHE A 122 -11.91 21.83 8.60
N HIS A 123 -12.84 21.68 9.53
CA HIS A 123 -13.17 22.74 10.49
C HIS A 123 -11.99 23.04 11.41
N SER A 124 -11.20 22.05 11.84
CA SER A 124 -10.00 22.29 12.66
C SER A 124 -8.87 23.02 11.91
N PHE A 125 -8.94 23.08 10.58
CA PHE A 125 -7.96 23.74 9.73
C PHE A 125 -8.44 25.06 9.11
N ASP A 126 -9.61 25.59 9.48
CA ASP A 126 -10.25 26.72 8.77
C ASP A 126 -10.40 26.45 7.27
N GLY A 127 -10.81 25.22 6.94
CA GLY A 127 -11.02 24.73 5.59
C GLY A 127 -9.82 23.96 5.00
N ILE A 128 -10.12 23.09 4.04
CA ILE A 128 -9.10 22.19 3.46
C ILE A 128 -7.98 22.91 2.71
N PHE A 129 -8.25 24.08 2.12
CA PHE A 129 -7.19 24.79 1.40
C PHE A 129 -6.15 25.39 2.34
N SER A 130 -6.53 25.72 3.57
CA SER A 130 -5.63 26.19 4.61
C SER A 130 -4.64 25.10 5.04
N LEU A 131 -5.06 23.82 5.07
CA LEU A 131 -4.15 22.67 5.25
C LEU A 131 -3.03 22.67 4.18
N VAL A 132 -3.41 22.85 2.91
CA VAL A 132 -2.47 22.87 1.78
C VAL A 132 -1.51 24.07 1.85
N LYS A 133 -2.02 25.25 2.24
CA LYS A 133 -1.18 26.44 2.49
C LYS A 133 -0.19 26.21 3.63
N LYS A 134 -0.65 25.64 4.76
CA LYS A 134 0.19 25.32 5.93
C LYS A 134 1.29 24.33 5.54
N ALA A 135 0.96 23.31 4.73
CA ALA A 135 1.94 22.35 4.23
C ALA A 135 3.03 23.01 3.38
N LYS A 136 2.65 23.87 2.42
CA LYS A 136 3.62 24.59 1.57
C LYS A 136 4.57 25.49 2.39
N LEU A 137 4.05 26.17 3.41
CA LEU A 137 4.84 27.09 4.23
C LEU A 137 5.81 26.38 5.17
N ASN A 138 5.41 25.23 5.74
CA ASN A 138 6.08 24.67 6.91
C ASN A 138 6.77 23.30 6.67
N CYS A 139 6.43 22.60 5.59
CA CYS A 139 6.59 21.13 5.54
C CYS A 139 7.25 20.59 4.25
N GLY A 140 7.47 21.43 3.23
CA GLY A 140 7.95 20.95 1.93
C GLY A 140 6.93 20.06 1.21
N GLU A 141 7.39 19.21 0.28
CA GLU A 141 6.51 18.57 -0.72
C GLU A 141 5.70 17.36 -0.19
N ASN A 142 6.00 16.74 0.94
CA ASN A 142 5.42 15.43 1.30
C ASN A 142 4.09 15.50 2.08
N LEU A 143 3.06 16.17 1.55
CA LEU A 143 1.71 16.13 2.13
C LEU A 143 1.00 14.83 1.71
N PHE A 144 0.73 13.95 2.68
CA PHE A 144 -0.01 12.71 2.48
C PHE A 144 -1.36 12.81 3.20
N GLU A 145 -2.43 12.94 2.43
CA GLU A 145 -3.76 13.21 2.97
C GLU A 145 -4.25 12.10 3.91
N ILE A 146 -3.98 10.84 3.57
CA ILE A 146 -4.39 9.69 4.35
C ILE A 146 -3.62 9.59 5.67
N GLN A 147 -2.32 9.92 5.67
CA GLN A 147 -1.52 9.98 6.90
C GLN A 147 -2.09 11.05 7.84
N THR A 148 -2.41 12.24 7.32
CA THR A 148 -2.98 13.33 8.12
C THR A 148 -4.39 12.99 8.62
N TYR A 149 -5.22 12.35 7.80
CA TYR A 149 -6.56 11.92 8.17
C TYR A 149 -6.55 10.89 9.31
N LEU A 150 -5.70 9.86 9.20
CA LEU A 150 -5.56 8.83 10.25
C LEU A 150 -4.95 9.41 11.53
N ALA A 151 -3.98 10.33 11.42
CA ALA A 151 -3.44 11.03 12.58
C ALA A 151 -4.50 11.88 13.29
N PHE A 152 -5.36 12.57 12.53
CA PHE A 152 -6.49 13.32 13.10
C PHE A 152 -7.47 12.41 13.86
N ILE A 153 -7.77 11.22 13.31
CA ILE A 153 -8.59 10.21 14.00
C ILE A 153 -7.91 9.77 15.29
N PHE A 154 -6.62 9.42 15.23
CA PHE A 154 -5.84 8.97 16.39
C PHE A 154 -5.86 9.98 17.54
N LEU A 155 -5.66 11.26 17.25
CA LEU A 155 -5.69 12.34 18.25
C LEU A 155 -7.06 12.57 18.88
N ASN A 156 -8.12 12.19 18.16
CA ASN A 156 -9.51 12.37 18.58
C ASN A 156 -10.21 11.02 18.80
N ASN A 157 -9.45 9.97 19.10
CA ASN A 157 -10.01 8.61 19.10
C ASN A 157 -11.06 8.37 20.18
N GLU A 158 -11.04 9.16 21.27
CA GLU A 158 -12.12 9.16 22.26
C GLU A 158 -13.50 9.47 21.64
N LYS A 159 -13.52 10.27 20.57
CA LYS A 159 -14.73 10.61 19.82
C LYS A 159 -15.10 9.54 18.78
N TYR A 160 -14.11 9.00 18.08
CA TYR A 160 -14.35 8.14 16.90
C TYR A 160 -14.36 6.64 17.21
N GLY A 161 -13.76 6.22 18.32
CA GLY A 161 -13.83 4.83 18.79
C GLY A 161 -13.19 3.81 17.88
N TYR A 162 -12.07 4.14 17.21
CA TYR A 162 -11.32 3.19 16.41
C TYR A 162 -10.50 2.26 17.30
N ASP A 163 -10.40 1.00 16.89
CA ASP A 163 -9.43 0.07 17.46
C ASP A 163 -8.02 0.44 17.00
N ILE A 164 -7.15 0.74 17.96
CA ILE A 164 -5.79 1.22 17.70
C ILE A 164 -4.78 0.08 17.84
N ILE A 165 -4.00 -0.18 16.79
CA ILE A 165 -3.03 -1.30 16.75
C ILE A 165 -1.62 -0.79 16.48
N ASN A 166 -0.71 -1.01 17.43
CA ASN A 166 0.72 -0.90 17.17
C ASN A 166 1.22 -2.13 16.40
N VAL A 167 1.57 -1.92 15.13
CA VAL A 167 2.02 -2.98 14.23
C VAL A 167 3.32 -3.60 14.69
N LEU A 168 4.25 -2.84 15.26
CA LEU A 168 5.55 -3.38 15.69
C LEU A 168 5.35 -4.43 16.79
N ASP A 169 4.47 -4.13 17.75
CA ASP A 169 4.10 -5.07 18.82
C ASP A 169 3.36 -6.29 18.25
N ALA A 170 2.41 -6.06 17.34
CA ALA A 170 1.63 -7.11 16.72
C ALA A 170 2.51 -8.12 15.95
N VAL A 171 3.45 -7.66 15.15
CA VAL A 171 4.31 -8.56 14.34
C VAL A 171 5.45 -9.16 15.16
N LYS A 172 5.98 -8.47 16.17
CA LYS A 172 7.02 -9.03 17.04
C LYS A 172 6.52 -10.25 17.81
N ASN A 173 5.25 -10.24 18.22
CA ASN A 173 4.60 -11.39 18.87
C ASN A 173 4.37 -12.58 17.92
N ILE A 174 4.44 -12.36 16.60
CA ILE A 174 4.30 -13.40 15.59
C ILE A 174 5.65 -14.07 15.29
N ASP A 175 6.66 -13.27 14.99
CA ASP A 175 8.02 -13.70 14.62
C ASP A 175 9.00 -12.53 14.79
N GLU A 176 9.94 -12.63 15.74
CA GLU A 176 10.96 -11.59 15.95
C GLU A 176 11.82 -11.34 14.70
N GLY A 177 12.05 -12.38 13.89
CA GLY A 177 12.81 -12.30 12.64
C GLY A 177 12.08 -11.54 11.53
N TYR A 178 10.77 -11.30 11.67
CA TYR A 178 9.97 -10.54 10.70
C TYR A 178 10.49 -9.10 10.56
N LEU A 179 10.72 -8.42 11.68
CA LEU A 179 11.19 -7.03 11.70
C LEU A 179 12.61 -6.91 11.14
N ASP A 180 13.51 -7.84 11.48
CA ASP A 180 14.86 -7.85 10.93
C ASP A 180 14.85 -8.04 9.41
N LYS A 181 13.97 -8.90 8.88
CA LYS A 181 13.80 -9.07 7.43
C LYS A 181 13.23 -7.81 6.80
N TYR A 182 12.23 -7.17 7.42
CA TYR A 182 11.68 -5.90 6.97
C TYR A 182 12.77 -4.83 6.86
N TYR A 183 13.55 -4.57 7.92
CA TYR A 183 14.58 -3.53 7.91
C TYR A 183 15.73 -3.85 6.95
N LYS A 184 16.10 -5.13 6.81
CA LYS A 184 17.10 -5.56 5.82
C LYS A 184 16.65 -5.29 4.39
N THR A 185 15.38 -5.51 4.09
CA THR A 185 14.84 -5.37 2.73
C THR A 185 14.49 -3.91 2.40
N PHE A 186 13.71 -3.24 3.25
CA PHE A 186 13.13 -1.92 2.94
C PHE A 186 13.86 -0.75 3.60
N LYS A 187 14.81 -1.04 4.50
CA LYS A 187 15.62 -0.03 5.19
C LYS A 187 14.76 1.04 5.89
N GLY A 188 13.64 0.61 6.47
CA GLY A 188 12.71 1.49 7.20
C GLY A 188 11.75 2.30 6.33
N ASN A 189 11.69 2.07 5.01
CA ASN A 189 10.65 2.62 4.14
C ASN A 189 9.35 1.82 4.25
N PHE A 190 8.22 2.48 3.97
CA PHE A 190 6.88 1.88 3.93
C PHE A 190 6.38 1.39 5.31
N GLY A 191 5.15 0.91 5.37
CA GLY A 191 4.57 0.21 6.51
C GLY A 191 5.18 -1.17 6.70
N VAL A 192 5.28 -1.59 7.96
CA VAL A 192 5.76 -2.92 8.35
C VAL A 192 4.74 -3.99 7.99
N LEU A 193 3.45 -3.72 8.24
CA LEU A 193 2.37 -4.63 7.84
C LEU A 193 2.06 -4.49 6.35
N GLU A 194 2.19 -3.27 5.81
CA GLU A 194 1.99 -2.95 4.40
C GLU A 194 2.83 -3.87 3.49
N MET A 195 4.10 -4.08 3.88
CA MET A 195 5.05 -4.87 3.11
C MET A 195 5.00 -6.38 3.40
N ALA A 196 4.03 -6.87 4.19
CA ALA A 196 3.93 -8.27 4.59
C ALA A 196 4.05 -9.25 3.42
N GLY A 197 3.38 -8.93 2.31
CA GLY A 197 3.42 -9.75 1.10
C GLY A 197 4.82 -10.07 0.62
N ALA A 198 5.77 -9.15 0.75
CA ALA A 198 7.13 -9.31 0.24
C ALA A 198 8.06 -10.07 1.20
N ILE A 199 7.72 -10.14 2.49
CA ILE A 199 8.64 -10.63 3.53
C ILE A 199 8.14 -11.83 4.34
N VAL A 200 6.90 -12.28 4.14
CA VAL A 200 6.46 -13.55 4.76
C VAL A 200 7.35 -14.74 4.38
N THR A 201 7.41 -15.70 5.29
CA THR A 201 8.23 -16.92 5.23
C THR A 201 7.35 -18.15 5.43
N ARG A 202 7.96 -19.33 5.46
CA ARG A 202 7.28 -20.58 5.81
C ARG A 202 6.67 -20.52 7.20
N ASP A 203 7.34 -19.83 8.11
CA ASP A 203 7.13 -19.98 9.53
C ASP A 203 6.12 -18.95 10.05
N ASN A 204 5.91 -17.84 9.32
CA ASN A 204 5.06 -16.75 9.77
C ASN A 204 3.84 -16.43 8.88
N TYR A 205 3.75 -16.92 7.63
CA TYR A 205 2.68 -16.49 6.71
C TYR A 205 1.25 -16.75 7.23
N GLN A 206 1.03 -17.84 7.97
CA GLN A 206 -0.30 -18.16 8.54
C GLN A 206 -0.69 -17.16 9.62
N ARG A 207 0.20 -16.90 10.57
CA ARG A 207 -0.02 -15.94 11.65
C ARG A 207 -0.16 -14.50 11.15
N ILE A 208 0.55 -14.14 10.10
CA ILE A 208 0.35 -12.84 9.44
C ILE A 208 -1.02 -12.80 8.74
N ALA A 209 -1.48 -13.90 8.11
CA ALA A 209 -2.83 -13.96 7.57
C ALA A 209 -3.91 -13.81 8.67
N GLU A 210 -3.72 -14.45 9.82
CA GLU A 210 -4.60 -14.32 10.99
C GLU A 210 -4.64 -12.86 11.50
N LEU A 211 -3.52 -12.15 11.47
CA LEU A 211 -3.49 -10.72 11.81
C LEU A 211 -4.27 -9.89 10.79
N PHE A 212 -4.12 -10.15 9.49
CA PHE A 212 -4.91 -9.47 8.45
C PHE A 212 -6.40 -9.73 8.59
N ASP A 213 -6.81 -10.98 8.88
CA ASP A 213 -8.20 -11.37 9.10
C ASP A 213 -8.79 -10.69 10.34
N LYS A 214 -8.05 -10.70 11.46
CA LYS A 214 -8.43 -9.99 12.70
C LYS A 214 -8.63 -8.49 12.48
N LEU A 215 -7.83 -7.88 11.61
CA LEU A 215 -7.92 -6.47 11.26
C LEU A 215 -8.87 -6.21 10.08
N HIS A 216 -9.51 -7.24 9.54
CA HIS A 216 -10.39 -7.17 8.38
C HIS A 216 -9.74 -6.47 7.16
N ILE A 217 -8.42 -6.66 6.98
CA ILE A 217 -7.66 -6.07 5.87
C ILE A 217 -7.91 -6.88 4.61
N THR A 218 -8.72 -6.32 3.70
CA THR A 218 -9.09 -6.94 2.42
C THR A 218 -8.37 -6.33 1.21
N MET A 219 -7.54 -5.32 1.43
CA MET A 219 -6.71 -4.65 0.42
C MET A 219 -5.24 -4.76 0.82
N MET A 220 -4.46 -5.44 -0.02
CA MET A 220 -3.09 -5.85 0.33
C MET A 220 -2.09 -5.32 -0.69
N ARG A 221 -0.96 -4.74 -0.24
CA ARG A 221 0.13 -4.41 -1.17
C ARG A 221 0.75 -5.69 -1.71
N SER A 222 1.01 -5.71 -3.01
CA SER A 222 1.73 -6.81 -3.64
C SER A 222 2.86 -6.27 -4.50
N GLU A 223 4.06 -6.25 -3.95
CA GLU A 223 5.28 -6.00 -4.72
C GLU A 223 6.03 -7.30 -4.95
N TYR A 224 6.61 -7.42 -6.14
CA TYR A 224 7.47 -8.54 -6.45
C TYR A 224 8.77 -8.45 -5.61
N HIS A 225 8.89 -9.37 -4.66
CA HIS A 225 10.12 -9.55 -3.89
C HIS A 225 10.46 -11.05 -3.84
N GLY A 226 11.72 -11.40 -4.08
CA GLY A 226 12.13 -12.78 -4.40
C GLY A 226 11.54 -13.88 -3.49
N ARG A 227 11.22 -15.03 -4.08
CA ARG A 227 10.57 -16.22 -3.46
C ARG A 227 9.13 -15.96 -2.97
N MET A 228 8.22 -15.78 -3.92
CA MET A 228 6.77 -15.51 -3.72
C MET A 228 5.94 -16.72 -3.25
N LYS A 229 6.56 -17.87 -2.95
CA LYS A 229 5.83 -19.08 -2.52
C LYS A 229 4.90 -18.81 -1.32
N TYR A 230 5.40 -18.09 -0.31
CA TYR A 230 4.63 -17.81 0.90
C TYR A 230 3.75 -16.57 0.75
N HIS A 231 4.07 -15.68 -0.17
CA HIS A 231 3.17 -14.61 -0.61
C HIS A 231 1.87 -15.17 -1.21
N ASN A 232 1.95 -16.16 -2.11
CA ASN A 232 0.76 -16.78 -2.69
C ASN A 232 -0.11 -17.43 -1.61
N LYS A 233 0.51 -18.18 -0.71
CA LYS A 233 -0.20 -18.79 0.42
C LYS A 233 -0.84 -17.73 1.34
N LEU A 234 -0.17 -16.60 1.53
CA LEU A 234 -0.72 -15.47 2.28
C LEU A 234 -1.97 -14.91 1.57
N ILE A 235 -1.92 -14.69 0.25
CA ILE A 235 -3.06 -14.25 -0.57
C ILE A 235 -4.21 -15.29 -0.55
N GLU A 236 -3.90 -16.59 -0.54
CA GLU A 236 -4.88 -17.67 -0.45
C GLU A 236 -5.57 -17.70 0.92
N LEU A 237 -4.90 -17.28 2.00
CA LEU A 237 -5.51 -17.23 3.32
C LEU A 237 -6.30 -15.94 3.54
N ILE A 238 -5.73 -14.78 3.21
CA ILE A 238 -6.37 -13.47 3.40
C ILE A 238 -7.55 -13.28 2.44
N GLN A 239 -7.48 -13.88 1.25
CA GLN A 239 -8.46 -13.67 0.19
C GLN A 239 -8.71 -12.19 -0.16
N PRO A 240 -7.68 -11.35 -0.39
CA PRO A 240 -7.89 -9.92 -0.61
C PRO A 240 -8.68 -9.66 -1.90
N VAL A 241 -9.55 -8.65 -1.88
CA VAL A 241 -10.32 -8.21 -3.06
C VAL A 241 -9.42 -7.41 -4.00
N PHE A 242 -8.55 -6.57 -3.44
CA PHE A 242 -7.59 -5.75 -4.18
C PHE A 242 -6.14 -6.10 -3.83
N LEU A 243 -5.29 -6.11 -4.86
CA LEU A 243 -3.85 -5.95 -4.68
C LEU A 243 -3.47 -4.52 -5.04
N CYS A 244 -2.85 -3.82 -4.10
CA CYS A 244 -2.54 -2.40 -4.19
C CYS A 244 -1.08 -2.14 -4.55
N SER A 245 -0.82 -1.00 -5.20
CA SER A 245 0.50 -0.61 -5.70
C SER A 245 1.19 -1.74 -6.48
N SER A 246 0.42 -2.42 -7.31
CA SER A 246 0.81 -3.66 -7.98
C SER A 246 0.53 -3.49 -9.47
N GLN A 247 1.38 -2.70 -10.13
CA GLN A 247 1.35 -2.61 -11.58
C GLN A 247 1.85 -3.94 -12.16
N GLU A 248 1.07 -4.53 -13.06
CA GLU A 248 1.47 -5.69 -13.89
C GLU A 248 1.63 -7.06 -13.20
N HIS A 249 0.92 -7.34 -12.11
CA HIS A 249 0.95 -8.70 -11.51
C HIS A 249 -0.02 -9.69 -12.19
N SER A 250 0.31 -11.00 -12.21
CA SER A 250 -0.56 -12.02 -12.85
C SER A 250 -1.77 -12.51 -12.05
N PHE A 251 -1.90 -12.16 -10.77
CA PHE A 251 -3.04 -12.61 -9.95
C PHE A 251 -4.41 -12.10 -10.44
N GLY A 252 -5.44 -12.95 -10.31
CA GLY A 252 -6.84 -12.53 -10.33
C GLY A 252 -7.51 -12.39 -11.70
N ILE A 253 -8.55 -11.55 -11.75
CA ILE A 253 -9.49 -11.40 -12.88
C ILE A 253 -8.79 -10.91 -14.17
N ASN A 254 -7.67 -10.20 -14.05
CA ASN A 254 -6.87 -9.70 -15.17
C ASN A 254 -5.66 -10.59 -15.51
N ALA A 255 -5.74 -11.90 -15.25
CA ALA A 255 -4.72 -12.90 -15.61
C ALA A 255 -4.64 -13.15 -17.14
N THR A 256 -4.38 -12.09 -17.91
CA THR A 256 -4.27 -12.11 -19.37
C THR A 256 -3.03 -12.88 -19.84
N ILE A 257 -3.04 -13.35 -21.09
CA ILE A 257 -1.87 -14.01 -21.72
C ILE A 257 -0.65 -13.08 -21.71
N LYS A 258 -0.84 -11.76 -21.92
CA LYS A 258 0.24 -10.76 -21.86
C LYS A 258 0.87 -10.69 -20.46
N ASN A 259 0.05 -10.62 -19.41
CA ASN A 259 0.53 -10.57 -18.03
C ASN A 259 1.22 -11.88 -17.62
N ARG A 260 0.68 -13.03 -18.09
CA ARG A 260 1.34 -14.33 -17.91
C ARG A 260 2.66 -14.46 -18.68
N LEU A 261 2.77 -13.85 -19.86
CA LEU A 261 4.00 -13.83 -20.66
C LEU A 261 5.06 -12.92 -20.03
N LEU A 262 4.67 -11.74 -19.54
CA LEU A 262 5.56 -10.84 -18.78
C LEU A 262 6.10 -11.55 -17.53
N ASP A 263 5.23 -12.19 -16.76
CA ASP A 263 5.62 -13.01 -15.59
C ASP A 263 6.47 -14.24 -15.97
N ALA A 264 6.23 -14.87 -17.12
CA ALA A 264 7.03 -16.00 -17.60
C ALA A 264 8.41 -15.57 -18.10
N THR A 265 8.56 -14.34 -18.62
CA THR A 265 9.86 -13.78 -18.98
C THR A 265 10.68 -13.32 -17.76
N ASP A 266 10.03 -13.11 -16.61
CA ASP A 266 10.67 -12.85 -15.32
C ASP A 266 10.95 -14.17 -14.56
N THR A 267 12.18 -14.65 -14.73
CA THR A 267 12.72 -16.01 -14.51
C THR A 267 12.52 -16.76 -13.17
N ARG A 268 11.58 -16.39 -12.29
CA ARG A 268 11.38 -17.03 -10.97
C ARG A 268 9.97 -17.59 -10.73
N TRP A 269 9.02 -17.39 -11.65
CA TRP A 269 7.60 -17.79 -11.51
C TRP A 269 7.21 -19.10 -12.20
N GLU A 270 8.13 -19.68 -12.97
CA GLU A 270 7.83 -20.66 -14.03
C GLU A 270 7.17 -21.96 -13.56
N VAL A 271 7.44 -22.47 -12.36
CA VAL A 271 7.02 -23.85 -12.03
C VAL A 271 5.59 -23.94 -11.49
N HIS A 272 5.06 -22.88 -10.85
CA HIS A 272 3.77 -23.00 -10.15
C HIS A 272 2.58 -22.69 -11.07
N ILE A 273 2.67 -21.62 -11.87
CA ILE A 273 1.61 -21.22 -12.82
C ILE A 273 1.50 -22.24 -13.97
N ILE A 274 2.64 -22.73 -14.49
CA ILE A 274 2.66 -23.75 -15.55
C ILE A 274 2.05 -25.08 -15.07
N ASN A 275 2.22 -25.42 -13.79
CA ASN A 275 1.72 -26.68 -13.26
C ASN A 275 0.24 -26.64 -12.89
N HIS A 276 -0.30 -25.52 -12.39
CA HIS A 276 -1.66 -25.48 -11.83
C HIS A 276 -2.71 -24.83 -12.75
N HIS A 277 -2.33 -24.03 -13.75
CA HIS A 277 -3.31 -23.25 -14.54
C HIS A 277 -3.21 -23.42 -16.07
N LEU A 278 -2.27 -24.24 -16.57
CA LEU A 278 -2.14 -24.55 -17.99
C LEU A 278 -2.36 -26.04 -18.24
N ASP A 279 -3.61 -26.38 -18.53
CA ASP A 279 -4.07 -27.73 -18.85
C ASP A 279 -3.81 -28.07 -20.33
N VAL A 280 -2.57 -27.88 -20.78
CA VAL A 280 -2.15 -28.17 -22.17
C VAL A 280 -0.91 -29.05 -22.14
N LEU A 281 -1.13 -30.32 -21.82
CA LEU A 281 -0.13 -31.37 -21.62
C LEU A 281 0.85 -31.59 -22.79
N LYS A 282 0.58 -31.07 -24.00
CA LYS A 282 1.46 -31.25 -25.17
C LYS A 282 2.48 -30.13 -25.42
N ILE A 283 2.19 -28.89 -25.00
CA ILE A 283 3.14 -27.76 -25.14
C ILE A 283 4.17 -27.77 -24.00
N LYS A 284 3.81 -28.36 -22.85
CA LYS A 284 4.63 -28.49 -21.62
C LYS A 284 6.04 -29.05 -21.85
N HIS A 285 6.19 -30.09 -22.68
CA HIS A 285 7.48 -30.77 -22.80
C HIS A 285 8.44 -30.03 -23.75
N ILE A 286 7.95 -29.54 -24.88
CA ILE A 286 8.80 -28.96 -25.94
C ILE A 286 9.33 -27.59 -25.53
N VAL A 287 8.48 -26.73 -24.93
CA VAL A 287 8.89 -25.39 -24.52
C VAL A 287 9.79 -25.43 -23.28
N SER A 288 9.51 -26.33 -22.32
CA SER A 288 10.36 -26.51 -21.14
C SER A 288 11.75 -27.05 -21.49
N LEU A 289 11.85 -28.05 -22.39
CA LEU A 289 13.14 -28.58 -22.85
C LEU A 289 13.94 -27.55 -23.65
N ALA A 290 13.30 -26.85 -24.60
CA ALA A 290 13.95 -25.83 -25.42
C ALA A 290 14.43 -24.65 -24.58
N TYR A 291 13.64 -24.22 -23.60
CA TYR A 291 13.99 -23.13 -22.70
C TYR A 291 15.10 -23.52 -21.70
N HIS A 292 15.09 -24.76 -21.17
CA HIS A 292 16.20 -25.26 -20.35
C HIS A 292 17.49 -25.41 -21.15
N LEU A 293 17.45 -25.89 -22.39
CA LEU A 293 18.64 -25.96 -23.24
C LEU A 293 19.22 -24.57 -23.52
N CYS A 294 18.39 -23.60 -23.93
CA CYS A 294 18.84 -22.24 -24.18
C CYS A 294 19.40 -21.58 -22.91
N ARG A 295 18.80 -21.83 -21.75
CA ARG A 295 19.26 -21.27 -20.48
C ARG A 295 20.58 -21.87 -19.99
N VAL A 296 20.81 -23.18 -20.19
CA VAL A 296 22.08 -23.84 -19.86
C VAL A 296 23.18 -23.37 -20.81
N ILE A 297 22.90 -23.26 -22.11
CA ILE A 297 23.86 -22.83 -23.13
C ILE A 297 24.24 -21.35 -22.97
N VAL A 298 23.31 -20.48 -22.57
CA VAL A 298 23.57 -19.03 -22.39
C VAL A 298 24.12 -18.70 -21.01
N LYS A 299 23.67 -19.36 -19.91
CA LYS A 299 24.16 -19.03 -18.56
C LYS A 299 25.54 -19.57 -18.24
N ILE A 300 25.98 -20.68 -18.85
CA ILE A 300 27.32 -21.23 -18.60
C ILE A 300 28.43 -20.23 -19.00
N PRO A 301 28.45 -19.67 -20.23
CA PRO A 301 29.47 -18.69 -20.60
C PRO A 301 29.31 -17.35 -19.87
N VAL A 302 28.07 -16.89 -19.61
CA VAL A 302 27.83 -15.61 -18.91
C VAL A 302 28.24 -15.69 -17.43
N ASN A 303 27.96 -16.79 -16.73
CA ASN A 303 28.43 -16.97 -15.35
C ASN A 303 29.93 -17.25 -15.28
N PHE A 304 30.52 -17.90 -16.28
CA PHE A 304 31.98 -18.07 -16.37
C PHE A 304 32.69 -16.72 -16.56
N ILE A 305 32.13 -15.82 -17.39
CA ILE A 305 32.63 -14.46 -17.56
C ILE A 305 32.43 -13.66 -16.26
N LEU A 306 31.24 -13.68 -15.65
CA LEU A 306 30.97 -12.92 -14.43
C LEU A 306 31.75 -13.40 -13.19
N ASN A 307 32.14 -14.67 -13.11
CA ASN A 307 33.00 -15.18 -12.03
C ASN A 307 34.51 -15.00 -12.29
N LYS A 308 34.92 -14.76 -13.53
CA LYS A 308 36.33 -14.48 -13.88
C LYS A 308 36.68 -13.00 -13.77
N PHE A 309 35.67 -12.12 -13.74
CA PHE A 309 35.79 -10.66 -13.58
C PHE A 309 35.21 -10.14 -12.26
N ARG A 310 35.12 -11.01 -11.25
CA ARG A 310 34.97 -10.68 -9.83
C ARG A 310 36.25 -11.07 -9.11
#